data_AF-U6DUC8-F1
#
_entry.id   AF-U6DUC8-F1
#
_cell.length_a   1.000
_cell.length_b   1.000
_cell.length_c   1.000
_cell.angle_alpha   90.00
_cell.angle_beta   90.00
_cell.angle_gamma   90.00
#
_symmetry.space_group_name_H-M   'P 1'
#
loop_
_entity.id
_entity.type
_entity.pdbx_description
1 polymer ?
#
loop_
_entity_poly.entity_id
_entity_poly.type
_entity_poly.pdbx_seq_one_letter_code
_entity_poly.pdbx_strand_id
1 'polypeptide(L)' 'KLPVESIQVVLEELRKKGNLEWLDKNKSSFLIMWRRPEEWGKLIYQWVSRSGQNNSVFTLYELTNGDDTENEEFHGLDE' A
#
# COMPACT_ATOMS: atom_id res chain seq x y z
N LYS A 1 21.95 -7.00 -17.99
CA LYS A 1 21.53 -6.30 -16.75
C LYS A 1 21.24 -4.85 -17.13
N LEU A 2 20.14 -4.26 -16.66
CA LEU A 2 19.82 -2.85 -16.93
C LEU A 2 20.90 -1.94 -16.33
N PRO A 3 21.36 -0.88 -17.04
CA PRO A 3 22.25 0.12 -16.46
C PRO A 3 21.60 0.83 -15.26
N VAL A 4 22.41 1.25 -14.30
CA VAL A 4 21.93 1.94 -13.08
C VAL A 4 21.13 3.19 -13.43
N GLU A 5 21.58 3.96 -14.43
CA GLU A 5 20.88 5.15 -14.92
C GLU A 5 19.46 4.82 -15.41
N SER A 6 19.30 3.71 -16.13
CA SER A 6 17.98 3.27 -16.60
C SER A 6 17.08 2.82 -15.45
N ILE A 7 17.65 2.20 -14.41
CA ILE A 7 16.90 1.84 -13.19
C ILE A 7 16.41 3.10 -12.48
N GLN A 8 17.26 4.13 -12.36
CA GLN A 8 16.89 5.41 -11.74
C GLN A 8 15.72 6.08 -12.48
N VAL A 9 15.70 6.01 -13.81
CA VAL A 9 14.56 6.51 -14.61
C VAL A 9 13.27 5.76 -14.24
N VAL A 10 13.31 4.44 -14.15
CA VAL A 10 12.13 3.63 -13.79
C VAL A 10 11.66 3.95 -12.37
N LEU A 11 12.58 4.06 -11.39
CA LEU A 11 12.24 4.39 -10.01
C LEU A 11 11.60 5.79 -9.90
N GLU A 12 12.12 6.77 -10.64
CA GLU A 12 11.54 8.12 -10.65
C GLU A 12 10.14 8.13 -11.30
N GLU A 13 9.92 7.34 -12.34
CA GLU A 13 8.58 7.19 -12.93
C GLU A 13 7.60 6.48 -11.97
N LEU A 14 8.04 5.45 -11.24
CA LEU A 14 7.23 4.81 -10.19
C LEU A 14 6.88 5.80 -9.07
N ARG A 15 7.84 6.64 -8.67
CA ARG A 15 7.61 7.69 -7.67
C ARG A 15 6.56 8.68 -8.13
N LYS A 16 6.64 9.16 -9.38
CA LYS A 16 5.64 10.09 -9.95
C LYS A 16 4.24 9.48 -10.01
N LYS A 17 4.13 8.16 -10.19
CA LYS A 17 2.84 7.45 -10.18
C LYS A 17 2.29 7.18 -8.78
N GLY A 18 3.08 7.40 -7.73
CA GLY A 18 2.70 7.12 -6.33
C GLY A 18 2.95 5.66 -5.90
N ASN A 19 3.65 4.88 -6.72
CA ASN A 19 4.01 3.48 -6.42
C ASN A 19 5.36 3.33 -5.73
N LEU A 20 6.08 4.43 -5.50
CA LEU A 20 7.37 4.42 -4.82
C LEU A 20 7.50 5.63 -3.90
N GLU A 21 7.99 5.39 -2.69
CA GLU A 21 8.36 6.41 -1.72
C GLU A 21 9.83 6.26 -1.31
N TRP A 22 10.57 7.36 -1.26
CA TRP A 22 11.95 7.36 -0.78
C TRP A 22 11.94 7.45 0.74
N LEU A 23 12.64 6.50 1.40
CA LEU A 23 12.68 6.43 2.86
C LEU A 23 13.75 7.35 3.46
N ASP A 24 14.66 7.85 2.62
CA ASP A 24 15.73 8.74 3.03
C ASP A 24 15.96 9.87 2.01
N LYS A 25 16.55 10.97 2.48
CA LYS A 25 16.86 12.15 1.65
C LYS A 25 17.96 11.89 0.61
N ASN A 26 18.80 10.90 0.86
CA ASN A 26 19.92 10.54 -0.02
C ASN A 26 19.47 9.60 -1.15
N LYS A 27 18.18 9.23 -1.20
CA LYS A 27 17.60 8.26 -2.14
C LYS A 27 18.37 6.94 -2.18
N SER A 28 18.80 6.44 -1.02
CA SER A 28 19.52 5.16 -0.89
C SER A 28 18.59 3.96 -0.67
N SER A 29 17.40 4.21 -0.13
CA SER A 29 16.38 3.21 0.17
C SER A 29 14.98 3.72 -0.19
N PHE A 30 14.13 2.81 -0.62
CA PHE A 30 12.78 3.12 -1.08
C PHE A 30 11.80 1.98 -0.76
N LEU A 31 10.54 2.35 -0.58
CA LEU A 31 9.40 1.44 -0.52
C LEU A 31 8.75 1.35 -1.89
N ILE A 32 8.54 0.13 -2.40
CA ILE A 32 7.75 -0.10 -3.61
C ILE A 32 6.38 -0.63 -3.21
N MET A 33 5.34 0.01 -3.73
CA MET A 33 3.95 -0.37 -3.52
C MET A 33 3.36 -0.80 -4.85
N TRP A 34 2.96 -2.08 -4.95
CA TRP A 34 2.39 -2.63 -6.19
C TRP A 34 1.01 -2.05 -6.51
N ARG A 35 0.28 -1.60 -5.48
CA ARG A 35 -0.96 -0.84 -5.54
C ARG A 35 -0.82 0.41 -4.68
N ARG A 36 -1.42 1.52 -5.08
CA ARG A 36 -1.24 2.81 -4.41
C ARG A 36 -1.97 2.84 -3.06
N PRO A 37 -1.47 3.59 -2.06
CA PRO A 37 -2.15 3.74 -0.77
C PRO A 37 -3.60 4.23 -0.88
N GLU A 38 -3.90 5.12 -1.83
CA GLU A 38 -5.26 5.62 -2.04
C GLU A 38 -6.22 4.54 -2.54
N GLU A 39 -5.72 3.60 -3.34
CA GLU A 39 -6.50 2.46 -3.84
C GLU A 39 -6.76 1.47 -2.70
N TRP A 40 -5.76 1.22 -1.85
CA TRP A 40 -5.93 0.43 -0.63
C TRP A 40 -6.95 1.03 0.33
N GLY A 41 -6.81 2.32 0.63
CA GLY A 41 -7.75 3.03 1.51
C GLY A 41 -9.18 2.96 0.97
N LYS A 42 -9.37 3.01 -0.35
CA LYS A 42 -10.70 2.84 -0.97
C LYS A 42 -11.26 1.45 -0.74
N LEU A 43 -10.47 0.39 -0.91
CA LEU A 43 -10.92 -1.00 -0.68
C LEU A 43 -11.28 -1.23 0.79
N ILE A 44 -10.44 -0.76 1.70
CA ILE A 44 -10.70 -0.84 3.15
C ILE A 44 -12.00 -0.10 3.48
N TYR A 45 -12.17 1.13 2.99
CA TYR A 45 -13.38 1.91 3.23
C TYR A 45 -14.64 1.25 2.66
N GLN A 46 -14.56 0.68 1.44
CA GLN A 46 -15.66 -0.07 0.84
C GLN A 46 -16.02 -1.30 1.67
N TRP A 47 -15.03 -2.02 2.22
CA TRP A 47 -15.26 -3.13 3.13
C TRP A 47 -15.98 -2.69 4.41
N VAL A 48 -15.48 -1.66 5.11
CA VAL A 48 -16.11 -1.14 6.33
C VAL A 48 -17.56 -0.71 6.06
N SER A 49 -17.79 -0.09 4.90
CA SER A 49 -19.14 0.36 4.51
C SER A 49 -20.11 -0.79 4.26
N ARG A 50 -19.67 -1.87 3.58
CA ARG A 50 -20.54 -3.03 3.30
C ARG A 50 -20.72 -3.96 4.49
N SER A 51 -19.74 -4.03 5.40
CA SER A 51 -19.82 -4.84 6.62
C SER A 51 -20.75 -4.21 7.67
N GLY A 52 -21.18 -2.96 7.46
CA GLY A 52 -22.02 -2.23 8.41
C GLY A 52 -21.26 -1.73 9.64
N GLN A 53 -19.92 -1.78 9.61
CA GLN A 53 -19.05 -1.37 10.72
C GLN A 53 -18.62 0.10 10.63
N ASN A 54 -19.40 0.92 9.94
CA ASN A 54 -19.21 2.37 9.93
C ASN A 54 -19.32 2.91 11.37
N ASN A 55 -18.32 3.70 11.78
CA ASN A 55 -18.11 4.24 13.15
C ASN A 55 -17.53 3.26 14.18
N SER A 56 -17.01 2.11 13.76
CA SER A 56 -16.21 1.24 14.63
C SER A 56 -14.72 1.59 14.54
N VAL A 57 -13.97 1.30 15.60
CA VAL A 57 -12.51 1.45 15.65
C VAL A 57 -11.88 0.09 15.36
N PHE A 58 -10.87 0.09 14.49
CA PHE A 58 -10.07 -1.09 14.15
C PHE A 58 -8.59 -0.81 14.40
N THR A 59 -7.88 -1.83 14.84
CA THR A 59 -6.43 -1.89 14.82
C THR A 59 -5.94 -2.28 13.41
N LEU A 60 -4.66 -2.00 13.10
CA LEU A 60 -4.08 -2.45 11.83
C LEU A 60 -4.10 -3.98 11.72
N TYR A 61 -3.82 -4.67 12.83
CA TYR A 61 -3.85 -6.13 12.88
C TYR A 61 -5.23 -6.72 12.52
N GLU A 62 -6.33 -6.16 13.04
CA GLU A 62 -7.68 -6.62 12.69
C GLU A 62 -7.97 -6.45 11.19
N LEU A 63 -7.48 -5.38 10.56
CA LEU A 63 -7.69 -5.15 9.14
C LEU A 63 -6.86 -6.09 8.28
N THR A 64 -5.59 -6.32 8.63
CA THR A 64 -4.66 -7.06 7.78
C THR A 64 -4.57 -8.55 8.11
N ASN A 65 -4.97 -8.98 9.30
CA ASN A 65 -4.81 -10.36 9.77
C ASN A 65 -6.07 -10.92 10.46
N GLY A 66 -7.18 -10.19 10.50
CA GLY A 66 -8.41 -10.64 11.13
C GLY A 66 -9.22 -11.64 10.27
N ASP A 67 -9.96 -12.52 10.94
CA ASP A 67 -10.84 -13.51 10.30
C ASP A 67 -11.90 -12.84 9.40
N ASP A 68 -12.37 -11.65 9.79
CA ASP A 68 -13.39 -10.89 9.05
C ASP A 68 -12.89 -10.36 7.70
N THR A 69 -11.56 -10.32 7.48
CA THR A 69 -10.94 -9.76 6.28
C THR A 69 -10.25 -10.82 5.42
N GLU A 70 -10.28 -12.11 5.76
CA GLU A 70 -9.59 -13.19 5.00
C GLU A 70 -9.89 -13.21 3.49
N ASN A 71 -11.09 -12.76 3.10
CA ASN A 71 -11.51 -12.72 1.69
C ASN A 71 -11.26 -11.37 1.00
N GLU A 72 -10.60 -10.44 1.69
CA GLU A 72 -10.33 -9.09 1.21
C GLU A 72 -8.93 -8.94 0.64
N GLU A 73 -8.78 -8.12 -0.40
CA GLU A 73 -7.49 -7.95 -1.08
C GLU A 73 -6.41 -7.33 -0.19
N PHE A 74 -6.79 -6.60 0.86
CA PHE A 74 -5.88 -5.97 1.81
C PHE A 74 -5.53 -6.88 2.99
N HIS A 75 -6.01 -8.12 3.00
CA HIS A 75 -5.55 -9.11 3.96
C HIS A 75 -4.09 -9.50 3.65
N GLY A 76 -3.27 -9.57 4.69
CA GLY A 76 -1.82 -9.75 4.60
C GLY A 76 -1.06 -8.52 4.10
N LEU A 77 -1.70 -7.33 4.05
CA LEU A 77 -1.00 -6.09 3.69
C LEU A 77 0.07 -5.77 4.74
N ASP A 78 1.28 -5.45 4.26
CA ASP A 78 2.45 -5.16 5.09
C ASP A 78 2.27 -3.86 5.91
N GLU A 79 2.73 -3.85 7.16
CA GLU A 79 2.80 -2.61 7.98
C GLU A 79 3.90 -1.64 7.53
#